data_AF-A0A068R5X4-F1
#
_entry.id   AF-A0A068R5X4-F1
#
_cell.length_a   1.000
_cell.length_b   1.000
_cell.length_c   1.000
_cell.angle_alpha   90.00
_cell.angle_beta   90.00
_cell.angle_gamma   90.00
#
_symmetry.space_group_name_H-M   'P 1'
#
loop_
_entity.id
_entity.type
_entity.pdbx_description
1 polymer ?
#
loop_
_entity_poly.entity_id
_entity_poly.type
_entity_poly.pdbx_seq_one_letter_code
_entity_poly.pdbx_strand_id
1 'polypeptide(L)' 'MLSNRAARRLLGMSYKLSNSKRRVTLSLLNLASGGNTHQVPEHLNHSSFVSMKQDAVSGKTTYHVGNAFYPEHLNTHR' A
#
# COMPACT_ATOMS: atom_id res chain seq x y z
N MET A 1 -4.61 23.41 0.02
CA MET A 1 -3.37 22.69 0.40
C MET A 1 -3.65 21.19 0.41
N LEU A 2 -2.82 20.37 -0.23
CA LEU A 2 -2.95 18.91 -0.16
C LEU A 2 -2.64 18.41 1.25
N SER A 3 -3.43 17.46 1.74
CA SER A 3 -3.11 16.81 3.01
C SER A 3 -1.83 15.99 2.88
N ASN A 4 -1.05 15.85 3.96
CA ASN A 4 0.16 15.04 3.99
C ASN A 4 -0.13 13.57 3.57
N ARG A 5 -1.34 13.06 3.86
CA ARG A 5 -1.81 11.77 3.35
C ARG A 5 -1.91 11.75 1.82
N ALA A 6 -2.55 12.77 1.22
CA ALA A 6 -2.71 12.83 -0.22
C ALA A 6 -1.35 12.88 -0.94
N ALA A 7 -0.42 13.70 -0.43
CA ALA A 7 0.94 13.75 -0.94
C ALA A 7 1.65 12.39 -0.87
N ARG A 8 1.57 11.69 0.28
CA ARG A 8 2.16 10.35 0.43
C ARG A 8 1.55 9.32 -0.51
N ARG A 9 0.24 9.38 -0.78
CA ARG A 9 -0.43 8.51 -1.75
C ARG A 9 0.08 8.74 -3.17
N LEU A 10 0.32 10.00 -3.57
CA LEU A 10 0.88 10.33 -4.88
C LEU A 10 2.32 9.81 -5.04
N LEU A 11 3.10 9.86 -3.97
CA LEU A 11 4.50 9.45 -3.95
C LEU A 11 4.70 7.94 -3.68
N GLY A 12 3.64 7.14 -3.58
CA GLY A 12 3.75 5.72 -3.25
C GLY A 12 4.25 5.42 -1.83
N MET A 13 4.28 6.43 -0.95
CA MET A 13 4.81 6.33 0.41
C MET A 13 3.80 5.74 1.39
N SER A 14 4.30 5.16 2.48
CA SER A 14 3.44 4.65 3.54
C SER A 14 2.68 5.77 4.27
N TYR A 15 1.43 5.48 4.64
CA TYR A 15 0.58 6.44 5.36
C TYR A 15 -0.43 5.76 6.28
N LYS A 16 -0.91 6.50 7.28
CA LYS A 16 -1.98 6.06 8.18
C LYS A 16 -3.33 6.19 7.50
N LEU A 17 -4.17 5.16 7.55
CA LEU A 17 -5.45 5.07 6.83
C LEU A 17 -6.39 6.25 7.16
N SER A 18 -6.53 6.60 8.43
CA SER A 18 -7.33 7.74 8.88
C SER A 18 -6.78 8.33 10.18
N ASN A 19 -7.28 9.51 10.58
CA ASN A 19 -6.90 10.14 11.85
C ASN A 19 -7.42 9.37 13.06
N SER A 20 -8.54 8.65 12.91
CA SER A 20 -9.10 7.75 13.93
C SER A 20 -8.42 6.38 13.90
N LYS A 21 -8.08 5.86 12.72
CA LYS A 21 -7.37 4.58 12.54
C LYS A 21 -5.86 4.77 12.42
N ARG A 22 -5.24 5.45 13.41
CA ARG A 22 -3.80 5.75 13.42
C ARG A 22 -2.91 4.52 13.47
N ARG A 23 -3.46 3.40 13.92
CA ARG A 23 -2.80 2.10 14.06
C ARG A 23 -2.87 1.24 12.81
N VAL A 24 -3.63 1.68 11.80
CA VAL A 24 -3.69 1.02 10.49
C VAL A 24 -2.81 1.79 9.52
N THR A 25 -1.74 1.14 9.07
CA THR A 25 -0.78 1.68 8.12
C THR A 25 -0.98 1.00 6.77
N LEU A 26 -0.93 1.81 5.71
CA LEU A 26 -0.91 1.35 4.33
C LEU A 26 0.49 1.60 3.77
N SER A 27 1.01 0.63 3.03
CA SER A 27 2.26 0.73 2.27
C SER A 27 2.08 0.14 0.88
N LEU A 28 2.91 0.58 -0.05
CA LEU A 28 2.97 0.03 -1.40
C LEU A 28 4.19 -0.91 -1.49
N LEU A 29 3.97 -2.10 -2.03
CA LEU A 29 4.98 -3.10 -2.29
C LEU A 29 5.15 -3.24 -3.81
N ASN A 30 6.39 -3.17 -4.27
CA ASN A 30 6.74 -3.42 -5.66
C ASN A 30 7.26 -4.87 -5.78
N LEU A 31 6.44 -5.76 -6.33
CA LEU A 31 6.78 -7.18 -6.48
C LEU A 31 7.89 -7.41 -7.52
N ALA A 32 8.03 -6.51 -8.49
CA ALA A 32 9.10 -6.60 -9.49
C ALA A 32 10.48 -6.25 -8.92
N SER A 33 10.55 -5.60 -7.74
CA SER A 33 11.81 -5.11 -7.17
C SER A 33 12.69 -6.18 -6.50
N GLY A 34 12.38 -7.47 -6.65
CA GLY A 34 13.23 -8.61 -6.23
C GLY A 34 13.50 -8.77 -4.72
N GLY A 35 13.21 -7.74 -3.91
CA GLY A 35 13.48 -7.71 -2.46
C GLY A 35 12.25 -7.97 -1.58
N ASN A 36 11.10 -8.33 -2.15
CA ASN A 36 9.90 -8.56 -1.36
C ASN A 36 9.94 -9.95 -0.71
N THR A 37 10.30 -9.98 0.57
CA THR A 37 10.21 -11.15 1.47
C THR A 37 8.78 -11.49 1.89
N HIS A 38 7.78 -10.71 1.44
CA HIS A 38 6.40 -10.91 1.80
C HIS A 38 5.76 -12.02 0.96
N GLN A 39 5.21 -13.04 1.62
CA GLN A 39 4.34 -14.03 1.00
C GLN A 39 3.01 -13.36 0.61
N VAL A 40 2.97 -12.79 -0.59
CA VAL A 40 1.77 -12.21 -1.17
C VAL A 40 0.87 -13.35 -1.68
N PRO A 41 -0.46 -13.29 -1.47
CA PRO A 41 -1.38 -14.28 -2.00
C PRO A 41 -1.28 -14.47 -3.52
N GLU A 42 -1.42 -15.71 -4.01
CA GLU A 42 -1.25 -16.07 -5.44
C GLU A 42 -2.08 -15.19 -6.40
N HIS A 43 -3.32 -14.88 -6.03
CA HIS A 43 -4.21 -14.04 -6.85
C HIS A 43 -3.71 -12.60 -7.03
N LEU A 44 -2.79 -12.12 -6.20
CA LEU A 44 -2.16 -10.81 -6.31
C LEU A 44 -0.73 -10.87 -6.87
N ASN A 45 -0.17 -12.07 -7.05
CA ASN A 45 1.20 -12.27 -7.50
C ASN A 45 1.43 -11.84 -8.97
N HIS A 46 0.36 -11.79 -9.76
CA HIS A 46 0.41 -11.30 -11.14
C HIS A 46 0.45 -9.77 -11.26
N SER A 47 0.23 -9.04 -10.16
CA SER A 47 0.28 -7.58 -10.16
C SER A 47 1.69 -7.08 -9.86
N SER A 48 2.21 -6.12 -10.64
CA SER A 48 3.53 -5.52 -10.37
C SER A 48 3.58 -4.77 -9.04
N PHE A 49 2.45 -4.18 -8.63
CA PHE A 49 2.31 -3.43 -7.39
C PHE A 49 1.16 -3.95 -6.54
N VAL A 50 1.45 -4.19 -5.26
CA VAL A 50 0.49 -4.64 -4.26
C VAL A 50 0.50 -3.68 -3.09
N SER A 51 -0.68 -3.37 -2.58
CA SER A 51 -0.82 -2.55 -1.39
C SER A 51 -0.97 -3.43 -0.15
N MET A 52 -0.19 -3.13 0.87
CA MET A 52 -0.20 -3.83 2.14
C MET A 52 -0.89 -2.97 3.19
N LYS A 53 -1.88 -3.53 3.86
CA LYS A 53 -2.57 -2.94 5.00
C LYS A 53 -2.17 -3.69 6.25
N GLN A 54 -1.47 -3.02 7.15
CA GLN A 54 -1.04 -3.55 8.43
C GLN A 54 -1.82 -2.89 9.55
N ASP A 55 -2.42 -3.69 10.42
CA ASP A 55 -3.05 -3.22 11.64
C ASP A 55 -2.16 -3.55 12.85
N ALA A 56 -1.63 -2.52 13.50
CA ALA A 56 -0.76 -2.68 14.66
C ALA A 56 -1.50 -3.19 15.91
N VAL A 57 -2.84 -3.16 15.95
CA VAL A 57 -3.61 -3.71 17.08
C VAL A 57 -3.73 -5.22 16.99
N SER A 58 -4.16 -5.72 15.83
CA SER A 58 -4.39 -7.15 15.61
C SER A 58 -3.14 -7.87 15.12
N GLY A 59 -2.08 -7.15 14.75
CA GLY A 59 -0.91 -7.71 14.05
C GLY A 59 -1.25 -8.22 12.65
N LYS A 60 -2.48 -8.02 12.17
CA LYS A 60 -2.98 -8.59 10.93
C LYS A 60 -2.48 -7.77 9.75
N THR A 61 -1.82 -8.45 8.83
CA THR A 61 -1.44 -7.92 7.52
C THR A 61 -2.41 -8.44 6.47
N THR A 62 -2.96 -7.55 5.65
CA THR A 62 -3.82 -7.89 4.51
C THR A 62 -3.28 -7.24 3.26
N TYR A 63 -3.31 -7.99 2.15
CA TYR A 63 -2.81 -7.53 0.86
C TYR A 63 -3.99 -7.21 -0.06
N HIS A 64 -3.84 -6.15 -0.84
CA HIS A 64 -4.84 -5.66 -1.78
C HIS A 64 -4.15 -5.23 -3.08
N VAL A 65 -4.88 -5.19 -4.18
CA VAL A 65 -4.38 -4.64 -5.45
C VAL A 65 -3.86 -3.22 -5.22
N GLY A 66 -2.67 -2.88 -5.76
CA GLY A 66 -2.04 -1.58 -5.49
C GLY A 66 -2.96 -0.38 -5.77
N ASN A 67 -3.79 -0.46 -6.82
CA ASN A 67 -4.73 0.58 -7.23
C ASN A 67 -5.81 0.87 -6.17
N ALA A 68 -6.11 -0.07 -5.27
CA ALA A 68 -7.11 0.13 -4.22
C ALA A 68 -6.75 1.27 -3.25
N PHE A 69 -5.46 1.45 -2.96
CA PHE A 69 -4.99 2.47 -2.00
C PHE A 69 -4.07 3.53 -2.62
N TYR A 70 -3.42 3.22 -3.75
CA TYR A 70 -2.48 4.08 -4.45
C TYR A 70 -2.85 4.28 -5.93
N PRO A 71 -4.09 4.72 -6.25
CA PRO A 71 -4.52 4.83 -7.63
C PRO A 71 -3.70 5.83 -8.43
N GLU A 72 -3.50 7.03 -7.88
CA GLU A 72 -2.80 8.11 -8.57
C GLU A 72 -1.33 7.79 -8.86
N HIS A 73 -0.64 7.17 -7.91
CA HIS A 73 0.75 6.77 -8.07
C HIS A 73 0.89 5.76 -9.20
N LEU A 74 0.02 4.75 -9.24
CA LEU A 74 0.07 3.70 -10.26
C LEU A 74 -0.39 4.20 -11.63
N ASN A 75 -1.35 5.13 -11.69
CA ASN A 75 -1.70 5.78 -12.95
C ASN A 75 -0.55 6.60 -13.54
N THR A 76 0.33 7.15 -12.69
CA THR A 76 1.49 7.95 -13.12
C THR A 76 2.67 7.07 -13.57
N HIS A 77 2.77 5.84 -13.05
CA HIS A 77 3.86 4.90 -13.29
C HIS A 77 3.47 3.69 -14.15
N ARG A 78 2.39 3.81 -14.94
CA ARG A 78 1.91 2.80 -15.89
C ARG A 78 2.54 3.01 -17.26
#